data_AF-A0A943H483-F1
#
_entry.id   AF-A0A943H483-F1
#
_cell.length_a   1.000
_cell.length_b   1.000
_cell.length_c   1.000
_cell.angle_alpha   90.00
_cell.angle_beta   90.00
_cell.angle_gamma   90.00
#
_symmetry.space_group_name_H-M   'P 1'
#
loop_
_entity.id
_entity.type
_entity.pdbx_description
1 polymer ?
#
loop_
_entity_poly.entity_id
_entity_poly.type
_entity_poly.pdbx_seq_one_letter_code
_entity_poly.pdbx_strand_id
1 'polypeptide(L)'
;MQSVENALLIVTYEGRELHVSQKKTELAGGEVIFTYRLAGNSYTWVPWEDNPDYTGMSFVGSIVGTQGEQVEVAFDIDKSAAGGNRYGFAPATGNLMYCMPQKGTKMAGLF
;
A
#
# COMPACT_ATOMS: atom_id res chain seq x y z
N MET A 1 -19.32 -3.96 2.48
CA MET A 1 -18.97 -5.29 1.92
C MET A 1 -19.80 -5.52 0.67
N GLN A 2 -19.39 -4.96 -0.47
CA GLN A 2 -20.01 -5.24 -1.76
C GLN A 2 -19.06 -6.18 -2.49
N SER A 3 -19.45 -7.46 -2.54
CA SER A 3 -18.75 -8.49 -3.29
C SER A 3 -18.73 -8.06 -4.76
N VAL A 4 -17.57 -7.64 -5.26
CA VAL A 4 -17.36 -7.43 -6.68
C VAL A 4 -17.12 -8.81 -7.28
N GLU A 5 -18.20 -9.49 -7.66
CA GLU A 5 -18.11 -10.64 -8.55
C GLU A 5 -17.56 -10.14 -9.89
N ASN A 6 -16.25 -10.28 -10.08
CA ASN A 6 -15.57 -10.06 -11.34
C ASN A 6 -16.00 -11.17 -12.32
N ALA A 7 -17.18 -11.03 -12.91
CA ALA A 7 -17.59 -11.84 -14.05
C ALA A 7 -16.61 -11.60 -15.20
N LEU A 8 -15.80 -12.61 -15.51
CA LEU A 8 -14.86 -12.67 -16.63
C LEU A 8 -15.62 -12.66 -17.96
N LEU A 9 -16.16 -11.50 -18.35
CA LEU A 9 -16.77 -11.33 -19.66
C LEU A 9 -15.66 -11.09 -20.69
N ILE A 10 -15.48 -12.03 -21.61
CA ILE A 10 -14.54 -11.94 -22.73
C ILE A 10 -15.30 -11.39 -23.95
N VAL A 11 -14.76 -10.35 -24.58
CA VAL A 11 -15.33 -9.69 -25.75
C VAL A 11 -14.32 -9.68 -26.88
N THR A 12 -14.77 -10.01 -28.09
CA THR A 12 -13.97 -9.84 -29.31
C THR A 12 -14.14 -8.42 -29.84
N TYR A 13 -13.07 -7.62 -29.78
CA TYR A 13 -13.04 -6.26 -30.31
C TYR A 13 -11.83 -6.11 -31.24
N GLU A 14 -12.04 -5.61 -32.46
CA GLU A 14 -10.99 -5.46 -33.49
C GLU A 14 -10.15 -6.74 -33.73
N GLY A 15 -10.80 -7.91 -33.66
CA GLY A 15 -10.15 -9.21 -33.87
C GLY A 15 -9.29 -9.69 -32.69
N ARG A 16 -9.36 -9.04 -31.53
CA ARG A 16 -8.66 -9.42 -30.30
C ARG A 16 -9.67 -9.80 -29.21
N GLU A 17 -9.34 -10.85 -28.46
CA GLU A 17 -10.06 -11.19 -27.24
C GLU A 17 -9.58 -10.29 -26.09
N LEU A 18 -10.52 -9.56 -25.50
CA LEU A 18 -10.27 -8.63 -24.40
C LEU A 18 -11.25 -8.93 -23.25
N HIS A 19 -10.79 -8.71 -22.02
CA HIS A 19 -11.61 -8.84 -20.83
C HIS A 19 -12.26 -7.51 -20.49
N VAL A 20 -13.52 -7.54 -20.05
CA VAL A 20 -14.17 -6.35 -19.49
C VAL A 20 -13.66 -6.15 -18.06
N SER A 21 -12.81 -5.14 -17.86
CA SER A 21 -12.26 -4.83 -16.53
C SER A 21 -13.18 -3.93 -15.71
N GLN A 22 -14.02 -3.14 -16.38
CA GLN A 22 -14.94 -2.21 -15.72
C GLN A 22 -16.17 -1.98 -16.59
N LYS A 23 -17.32 -1.89 -15.93
CA LYS A 23 -18.58 -1.45 -16.52
C LYS A 23 -19.04 -0.21 -15.77
N LYS A 24 -19.27 0.88 -16.49
CA LYS A 24 -19.89 2.10 -15.98
C LYS A 24 -21.23 2.28 -16.68
N THR A 25 -22.26 2.63 -15.91
CA THR A 25 -23.59 2.93 -16.43
C THR A 25 -23.96 4.33 -16.00
N GLU A 26 -24.39 5.16 -16.93
CA GLU A 26 -24.84 6.52 -16.66
C GLU A 26 -26.19 6.76 -17.33
N LEU A 27 -27.06 7.52 -16.66
CA LEU A 27 -28.31 8.01 -17.24
C LEU A 27 -28.13 9.48 -17.57
N ALA A 28 -28.05 9.82 -18.85
CA ALA A 28 -27.86 11.19 -19.32
C ALA A 28 -28.96 11.54 -20.33
N GLY A 29 -29.71 12.63 -20.08
CA GLY A 29 -30.74 13.10 -21.00
C GLY A 29 -31.92 12.14 -21.24
N GLY A 30 -32.13 11.16 -20.37
CA GLY A 30 -33.14 10.10 -20.55
C GLY A 30 -32.64 8.85 -21.27
N GLU A 31 -31.37 8.83 -21.69
CA GLU A 31 -30.72 7.66 -22.28
C GLU A 31 -29.80 6.98 -21.28
N VAL A 32 -29.77 5.65 -21.31
CA VAL A 32 -28.85 4.84 -20.49
C VAL A 32 -27.62 4.51 -21.32
N ILE A 33 -26.46 5.04 -20.90
CA ILE A 33 -25.18 4.85 -21.56
C ILE A 33 -24.38 3.80 -20.77
N PHE A 34 -24.00 2.72 -21.45
CA PHE A 34 -23.09 1.71 -20.91
C PHE A 34 -21.69 1.92 -21.49
N THR A 35 -20.72 2.21 -20.64
CA THR A 35 -19.31 2.33 -21.00
C THR A 35 -18.54 1.13 -20.45
N TYR A 36 -17.84 0.42 -21.33
CA TYR A 36 -17.03 -0.74 -20.98
C TYR A 36 -15.55 -0.42 -21.16
N ARG A 37 -14.74 -0.72 -20.15
CA ARG A 37 -13.28 -0.71 -20.27
C ARG A 37 -12.80 -2.10 -20.61
N LEU A 38 -12.17 -2.24 -21.77
CA LEU A 38 -11.58 -3.49 -22.24
C LEU A 38 -10.08 -3.54 -21.89
N ALA A 39 -9.63 -4.68 -21.40
CA ALA A 39 -8.28 -4.91 -20.93
C ALA A 39 -7.75 -6.23 -21.49
N GLY A 40 -6.49 -6.25 -21.95
CA GLY A 40 -5.84 -7.48 -22.40
C GLY A 40 -5.49 -8.41 -21.24
N ASN A 41 -5.15 -9.66 -21.54
CA ASN A 41 -4.82 -10.68 -20.52
C ASN A 41 -3.63 -10.29 -19.62
N SER A 42 -2.79 -9.34 -20.03
CA SER A 42 -1.67 -8.80 -19.24
C SER A 42 -2.05 -7.65 -18.31
N TYR A 43 -3.34 -7.37 -18.12
CA TYR A 43 -3.81 -6.25 -17.29
C TYR A 43 -3.78 -6.64 -15.80
N THR A 44 -2.58 -6.88 -15.29
CA THR A 44 -2.30 -7.18 -13.88
C THR A 44 -2.01 -5.88 -13.13
N TRP A 45 -3.01 -5.01 -13.01
CA TRP A 45 -2.90 -3.86 -12.11
C TRP A 45 -4.02 -3.93 -11.10
N VAL A 46 -3.66 -4.36 -9.89
CA VAL A 46 -4.51 -4.24 -8.71
C VAL A 46 -4.28 -2.84 -8.16
N PRO A 47 -5.32 -2.02 -7.96
CA PRO A 47 -5.16 -0.75 -7.27
C PRO A 47 -4.53 -1.03 -5.90
N TRP A 48 -3.47 -0.29 -5.59
CA TRP A 48 -2.86 -0.36 -4.27
C TRP A 48 -3.87 0.20 -3.27
N GLU A 49 -4.40 -0.64 -2.41
CA GLU A 49 -5.25 -0.24 -1.29
C GLU A 49 -4.35 -0.03 -0.08
N ASP A 50 -4.31 1.20 0.43
CA ASP A 50 -3.88 1.44 1.80
C ASP A 50 -4.75 0.59 2.72
N ASN A 51 -4.14 -0.08 3.70
CA ASN A 51 -4.91 -0.72 4.75
C ASN A 51 -5.16 0.29 5.87
N PRO A 52 -6.34 0.96 5.93
CA PRO A 52 -6.62 1.99 6.93
C PRO A 52 -6.57 1.44 8.35
N ASP A 53 -6.72 0.13 8.53
CA ASP A 53 -6.58 -0.52 9.84
C ASP A 53 -5.18 -0.34 10.44
N TYR A 54 -4.14 -0.07 9.63
CA TYR A 54 -2.80 0.17 10.13
C TYR A 54 -2.54 1.62 10.56
N THR A 55 -3.38 2.57 10.13
CA THR A 55 -3.23 3.99 10.49
C THR A 55 -3.51 4.20 11.99
N GLY A 56 -2.53 4.75 12.71
CA GLY A 56 -2.54 4.94 14.15
C GLY A 56 -2.05 3.73 14.95
N MET A 57 -1.68 2.62 14.30
CA MET A 57 -1.08 1.48 15.00
C MET A 57 0.38 1.75 15.32
N SER A 58 0.80 1.32 16.52
CA SER A 58 2.18 1.41 16.97
C SER A 58 2.76 0.00 17.11
N PHE A 59 3.82 -0.28 16.37
CA PHE A 59 4.55 -1.55 16.47
C PHE A 59 5.83 -1.38 17.28
N VAL A 60 6.11 -2.34 18.16
CA VAL A 60 7.35 -2.38 18.94
C VAL A 60 8.44 -3.05 18.11
N GLY A 61 9.62 -2.45 18.15
CA GLY A 61 10.81 -2.95 17.46
C GLY A 61 12.09 -2.57 18.17
N SER A 62 13.21 -3.05 17.63
CA SER A 62 14.56 -2.77 18.09
C SER A 62 15.37 -2.12 16.98
N ILE A 63 16.20 -1.14 17.33
CA ILE A 63 17.13 -0.53 16.38
C ILE A 63 18.27 -1.49 16.09
N VAL A 64 18.44 -1.87 14.83
CA VAL A 64 19.50 -2.80 14.39
C VAL A 64 20.70 -2.07 13.78
N GLY A 65 20.51 -0.81 13.37
CA GLY A 65 21.55 0.03 12.80
C GLY A 65 21.16 1.49 12.75
N THR A 66 22.16 2.36 12.64
CA THR A 66 21.99 3.80 12.42
C THR A 66 22.97 4.27 11.35
N GLN A 67 22.48 5.09 10.42
CA GLN A 67 23.30 5.70 9.36
C GLN A 67 22.81 7.13 9.08
N GLY A 68 23.62 8.13 9.42
CA GLY A 68 23.23 9.54 9.30
C GLY A 68 21.99 9.85 10.15
N GLU A 69 20.95 10.44 9.56
CA GLU A 69 19.65 10.71 10.19
C GLU A 69 18.62 9.58 9.98
N GLN A 70 19.09 8.37 9.65
CA GLN A 70 18.23 7.20 9.48
C GLN A 70 18.50 6.16 10.56
N VAL A 71 17.40 5.59 11.07
CA VAL A 71 17.40 4.44 11.97
C VAL A 71 16.86 3.23 11.23
N GLU A 72 17.54 2.09 11.38
CA GLU A 72 17.08 0.81 10.86
C GLU A 72 16.41 0.03 11.98
N VAL A 73 15.15 -0.35 11.79
CA VAL A 73 14.28 -0.91 12.83
C VAL A 73 13.82 -2.29 12.43
N ALA A 74 14.14 -3.28 13.26
CA ALA A 74 13.55 -4.61 13.16
C ALA A 74 12.34 -4.67 14.09
N PHE A 75 11.14 -4.87 13.53
CA PHE A 75 9.91 -4.99 14.31
C PHE A 75 9.72 -6.40 14.84
N ASP A 76 9.21 -6.52 16.06
CA ASP A 76 9.00 -7.82 16.71
C ASP A 76 7.92 -8.67 16.00
N ILE A 77 7.06 -8.03 15.18
CA ILE A 77 6.06 -8.68 14.33
C ILE A 77 6.69 -9.41 13.14
N ASP A 78 7.85 -8.95 12.67
CA ASP A 78 8.51 -9.46 11.47
C ASP A 78 9.62 -10.44 11.85
N LYS A 79 9.19 -11.62 12.29
CA LYS A 79 10.09 -12.68 12.80
C LYS A 79 10.93 -13.35 11.72
N SER A 80 10.61 -13.12 10.44
CA SER A 80 11.26 -13.74 9.29
C SER A 80 12.19 -12.80 8.51
N ALA A 81 12.11 -11.48 8.73
CA ALA A 81 13.00 -10.54 8.06
C ALA A 81 14.44 -10.66 8.55
N ALA A 82 15.37 -10.74 7.60
CA ALA A 82 16.81 -10.80 7.85
C ALA A 82 17.43 -9.42 8.18
N GLY A 83 16.63 -8.36 8.29
CA GLY A 83 17.07 -6.99 8.49
C GLY A 83 15.93 -6.05 8.92
N GLY A 84 16.25 -4.79 9.22
CA GLY A 84 15.25 -3.80 9.60
C GLY A 84 14.87 -2.86 8.45
N ASN A 85 13.76 -2.16 8.61
CA ASN A 85 13.33 -1.12 7.68
C ASN A 85 13.94 0.23 8.10
N ARG A 86 14.31 1.07 7.13
CA ARG A 86 14.91 2.38 7.41
C ARG A 86 13.86 3.47 7.53
N TYR A 87 13.96 4.26 8.58
CA TYR A 87 13.09 5.40 8.87
C TYR A 87 13.93 6.64 9.16
N GLY A 88 13.44 7.80 8.72
CA GLY A 88 14.02 9.08 9.10
C GLY A 88 13.80 9.33 10.60
N PHE A 89 14.85 9.73 11.31
CA PHE A 89 14.77 10.06 12.72
C PHE A 89 14.61 11.56 12.92
N ALA A 90 13.44 11.97 13.41
CA ALA A 90 13.18 13.36 13.79
C ALA A 90 12.86 13.42 15.31
N PRO A 91 13.69 14.09 16.13
CA PRO A 91 13.39 14.26 17.54
C PRO A 91 12.14 15.14 17.73
N ALA A 92 11.27 14.77 18.66
CA ALA A 92 10.00 15.47 18.95
C ALA A 92 10.18 16.95 19.37
N THR A 93 11.40 17.35 19.77
CA THR A 93 11.73 18.69 20.28
C THR A 93 12.61 19.51 19.31
N GLY A 94 12.80 19.04 18.07
CA GLY A 94 13.78 19.62 17.15
C GLY A 94 15.24 19.40 17.61
N ASN A 95 16.18 20.19 17.10
CA ASN A 95 17.63 19.99 17.27
C ASN A 95 18.14 20.09 18.73
N LEU A 96 17.32 20.56 19.67
CA LEU A 96 17.70 20.76 21.07
C LEU A 96 17.92 19.45 21.84
N MET A 97 17.25 18.37 21.44
CA MET A 97 17.33 17.06 22.09
C MET A 97 17.75 15.97 21.10
N TYR A 98 18.70 16.28 20.22
CA TYR A 98 19.20 15.32 19.25
C TYR A 98 20.05 14.25 19.96
N CYS A 99 19.44 13.08 20.17
CA CYS A 99 20.12 11.88 20.61
C CYS A 99 19.81 10.77 19.62
N MET A 100 20.76 10.43 18.74
CA MET A 100 20.62 9.25 17.89
C MET A 100 20.50 8.01 18.77
N PRO A 101 19.43 7.22 18.61
CA PRO A 101 19.23 6.05 19.42
C PRO A 101 20.27 4.98 19.06
N GLN A 102 20.71 4.21 20.06
CA GLN A 102 21.78 3.24 19.87
C GLN A 102 21.22 1.92 19.34
N LYS A 103 22.09 1.12 18.71
CA LYS A 103 21.76 -0.25 18.36
C LYS A 103 21.31 -1.02 19.61
N GLY A 104 20.16 -1.68 19.52
CA GLY A 104 19.53 -2.41 20.62
C GLY A 104 18.52 -1.58 21.42
N THR A 105 18.40 -0.27 21.19
CA THR A 105 17.34 0.53 21.81
C THR A 105 15.97 0.07 21.32
N LYS A 106 15.06 -0.16 22.27
CA LYS A 106 13.65 -0.46 21.99
C LYS A 106 12.92 0.81 21.60
N MET A 107 12.08 0.70 20.57
CA MET A 107 11.26 1.81 20.09
C MET A 107 9.88 1.34 19.68
N ALA A 108 8.96 2.30 19.59
CA ALA A 108 7.61 2.13 19.11
C ALA A 108 7.44 3.02 17.87
N GLY A 109 7.19 2.41 16.71
CA GLY A 109 6.95 3.11 15.45
C GLY A 109 5.47 3.25 15.19
N LEU A 110 4.99 4.48 15.03
CA LEU A 110 3.59 4.80 14.70
C LEU A 110 3.45 4.92 13.18
N PHE A 111 2.45 4.25 12.62
CA PHE A 111 2.15 4.20 11.19
C PHE A 111 0.84 4.90 10.85
#